data_AF-A0A430B008-F1
#
_entry.id   AF-A0A430B008-F1
#
_cell.length_a   1.000
_cell.length_b   1.000
_cell.length_c   1.000
_cell.angle_alpha   90.00
_cell.angle_beta   90.00
_cell.angle_gamma   90.00
#
_symmetry.space_group_name_H-M   'P 1'
#
loop_
_entity.id
_entity.type
_entity.pdbx_description
1 polymer ?
#
loop_
_entity_poly.entity_id
_entity_poly.type
_entity_poly.pdbx_seq_one_letter_code
_entity_poly.pdbx_strand_id
1 'polypeptide(L)'
;MKDMLYNQINTMVRMEESNLLKSEHLNKMLLSDSFDEAKELLRNTKYDSFIDEADFLMNFDYYLREEQHRLFKKMYEVAPEKEVIDIYTMRYTYHNLKLITKAYYSNQELDQYFVDDGQYSLATIKSAVKNGTSTSVKGLLMDSILDVKAYLEEYQDIRGIDVIYDRYYLRHQRQAADKLNYPELTREVIAFIDLTNISMVFRGIKQKRTPNFLLTTLSSFGSFDKKQLAGFANQTAADFISFLSSSDYHEVISSLVNKETGEMSLLLLAKERDNFLTNLYNLANTQAFGPLPLLSLLNAKDIEIKNIQLILAGKKNHFSEKAIRERIRENNEL
;
A
#
# COMPACT_ATOMS: atom_id res chain seq x y z
N MET A 1 28.64 8.86 2.34
CA MET A 1 28.26 9.69 3.51
C MET A 1 26.85 9.36 3.98
N LYS A 2 25.87 9.24 3.09
CA LYS A 2 24.49 8.80 3.43
C LYS A 2 24.43 7.41 4.06
N ASP A 3 25.15 6.42 3.52
CA ASP A 3 25.16 5.05 4.09
C ASP A 3 25.71 5.00 5.52
N MET A 4 26.63 5.91 5.88
CA MET A 4 27.15 5.99 7.26
C MET A 4 26.11 6.52 8.24
N LEU A 5 25.16 7.36 7.81
CA LEU A 5 24.05 7.82 8.63
C LEU A 5 23.03 6.68 8.85
N TYR A 6 22.78 5.87 7.82
CA TYR A 6 21.94 4.68 7.96
C TYR A 6 22.54 3.63 8.91
N ASN A 7 23.86 3.46 8.93
CA ASN A 7 24.53 2.58 9.90
C ASN A 7 24.23 2.95 11.37
N GLN A 8 23.95 4.22 11.67
CA GLN A 8 23.62 4.65 13.03
C GLN A 8 22.23 4.19 13.48
N ILE A 9 21.29 4.01 12.54
CA ILE A 9 19.93 3.54 12.84
C ILE A 9 19.76 2.04 12.65
N ASN A 10 20.70 1.35 12.00
CA ASN A 10 20.62 -0.09 11.72
C ASN A 10 20.35 -0.92 12.99
N THR A 11 21.01 -0.62 14.12
CA THR A 11 20.75 -1.34 15.39
C THR A 11 19.30 -1.20 15.84
N MET A 12 18.71 -0.01 15.66
CA MET A 12 17.30 0.24 16.00
C MET A 12 16.36 -0.48 15.02
N VAL A 13 16.67 -0.47 13.73
CA VAL A 13 15.92 -1.21 12.70
C VAL A 13 15.92 -2.70 13.03
N ARG A 14 17.10 -3.30 13.29
CA ARG A 14 17.21 -4.72 13.68
C ARG A 14 16.44 -5.04 14.96
N MET A 15 16.42 -4.12 15.92
CA MET A 15 15.61 -4.28 17.12
C MET A 15 14.11 -4.31 16.80
N GLU A 16 13.62 -3.42 15.94
CA GLU A 16 12.21 -3.45 15.50
C GLU A 16 11.88 -4.68 14.65
N GLU A 17 12.79 -5.15 13.80
CA GLU A 17 12.62 -6.40 13.03
C GLU A 17 12.45 -7.61 13.95
N SER A 18 13.21 -7.67 15.06
CA SER A 18 13.11 -8.76 16.04
C SER A 18 11.73 -8.84 16.73
N ASN A 19 10.95 -7.76 16.68
CA ASN A 19 9.60 -7.69 17.22
C ASN A 19 8.50 -8.08 16.21
N LEU A 20 8.86 -8.37 14.96
CA LEU A 20 7.91 -8.84 13.96
C LEU A 20 7.45 -10.27 14.29
N LEU A 21 6.18 -10.55 14.03
CA LEU A 21 5.58 -11.86 14.10
C LEU A 21 6.18 -12.75 13.02
N LYS A 22 6.71 -13.89 13.46
CA LYS A 22 7.25 -14.91 12.56
C LYS A 22 6.15 -15.69 11.87
N SER A 23 6.50 -16.35 10.77
CA SER A 23 5.59 -17.22 10.01
C SER A 23 4.93 -18.29 10.87
N GLU A 24 5.64 -18.87 11.83
CA GLU A 24 5.08 -19.83 12.78
C GLU A 24 3.95 -19.23 13.63
N HIS A 25 4.08 -17.97 14.03
CA HIS A 25 3.08 -17.28 14.85
C HIS A 25 1.80 -17.03 14.05
N LEU A 26 1.92 -16.51 12.82
CA LEU A 26 0.77 -16.34 11.91
C LEU A 26 0.09 -17.69 11.58
N ASN A 27 0.87 -18.76 11.41
CA ASN A 27 0.31 -20.10 11.20
C ASN A 27 -0.50 -20.59 12.41
N LYS A 28 -0.03 -20.34 13.65
CA LYS A 28 -0.81 -20.65 14.86
C LYS A 28 -2.12 -19.86 14.90
N MET A 29 -2.10 -18.57 14.56
CA MET A 29 -3.31 -17.75 14.48
C MET A 29 -4.29 -18.25 13.42
N LEU A 30 -3.78 -18.71 12.29
CA LEU A 30 -4.59 -19.27 11.23
C LEU A 30 -5.26 -20.59 11.63
N LEU A 31 -4.57 -21.42 12.41
CA LEU A 31 -5.05 -22.73 12.89
C LEU A 31 -5.98 -22.63 14.11
N SER A 32 -6.15 -21.46 14.73
CA SER A 32 -7.06 -21.30 15.87
C SER A 32 -8.53 -21.54 15.47
N ASP A 33 -9.39 -21.92 16.42
CA ASP A 33 -10.78 -22.24 16.08
C ASP A 33 -11.68 -21.00 16.03
N SER A 34 -11.29 -19.93 16.74
CA SER A 34 -12.10 -18.73 16.91
C SER A 34 -11.31 -17.43 16.77
N PHE A 35 -12.04 -16.31 16.67
CA PHE A 35 -11.47 -14.96 16.73
C PHE A 35 -10.75 -14.72 18.06
N ASP A 36 -11.36 -15.11 19.18
CA ASP A 36 -10.78 -14.87 20.50
C ASP A 36 -9.49 -15.66 20.70
N GLU A 37 -9.43 -16.92 20.25
CA GLU A 37 -8.17 -17.68 20.28
C GLU A 37 -7.08 -17.07 19.38
N ALA A 38 -7.45 -16.58 18.19
CA ALA A 38 -6.51 -15.87 17.33
C ALA A 38 -6.02 -14.57 17.99
N LYS A 39 -6.91 -13.84 18.66
CA LYS A 39 -6.61 -12.61 19.39
C LYS A 39 -5.67 -12.89 20.57
N GLU A 40 -5.90 -13.94 21.35
CA GLU A 40 -5.03 -14.27 22.49
C GLU A 40 -3.61 -14.62 22.07
N LEU A 41 -3.39 -15.09 20.82
CA LEU A 41 -2.04 -15.29 20.31
C LEU A 41 -1.25 -13.98 20.14
N LEU A 42 -1.91 -12.83 20.04
CA LEU A 42 -1.23 -11.52 20.01
C LEU A 42 -0.70 -11.08 21.39
N ARG A 43 -0.96 -11.83 22.47
CA ARG A 43 -0.36 -11.60 23.80
C ARG A 43 1.16 -11.66 23.73
N ASN A 44 1.83 -10.82 24.52
CA ASN A 44 3.30 -10.71 24.57
C ASN A 44 3.94 -10.28 23.23
N THR A 45 3.15 -9.73 22.31
CA THR A 45 3.65 -9.12 21.07
C THR A 45 3.56 -7.59 21.18
N LYS A 46 3.87 -6.87 20.11
CA LYS A 46 3.64 -5.42 20.05
C LYS A 46 2.17 -5.01 20.09
N TYR A 47 1.26 -5.96 19.91
CA TYR A 47 -0.18 -5.71 19.92
C TYR A 47 -0.83 -5.97 21.30
N ASP A 48 -0.05 -6.44 22.28
CA ASP A 48 -0.52 -6.83 23.62
C ASP A 48 -1.25 -5.71 24.36
N SER A 49 -0.86 -4.45 24.14
CA SER A 49 -1.50 -3.31 24.79
C SER A 49 -2.94 -3.04 24.34
N PHE A 50 -3.39 -3.66 23.24
CA PHE A 50 -4.70 -3.36 22.63
C PHE A 50 -5.72 -4.48 22.77
N ILE A 51 -5.30 -5.72 23.05
CA ILE A 51 -6.19 -6.88 22.97
C ILE A 51 -7.22 -6.97 24.10
N ASP A 52 -7.00 -6.24 25.20
CA ASP A 52 -7.94 -6.10 26.32
C ASP A 52 -8.99 -5.01 26.10
N GLU A 53 -8.89 -4.25 25.01
CA GLU A 53 -9.85 -3.20 24.69
C GLU A 53 -11.22 -3.83 24.40
N ALA A 54 -12.27 -3.30 25.06
CA ALA A 54 -13.60 -3.90 25.06
C ALA A 54 -14.22 -3.97 23.65
N ASP A 55 -13.81 -3.08 22.75
CA ASP A 55 -14.27 -2.96 21.37
C ASP A 55 -13.26 -3.52 20.34
N PHE A 56 -12.20 -4.23 20.78
CA PHE A 56 -11.18 -4.81 19.89
C PHE A 56 -11.79 -5.66 18.77
N LEU A 57 -12.82 -6.46 19.07
CA LEU A 57 -13.53 -7.27 18.06
C LEU A 57 -14.09 -6.42 16.90
N MET A 58 -14.53 -5.19 17.19
CA MET A 58 -15.05 -4.27 16.19
C MET A 58 -13.94 -3.44 15.55
N ASN A 59 -12.90 -3.09 16.30
CA ASN A 59 -11.90 -2.08 15.94
C ASN A 59 -10.46 -2.61 15.82
N PHE A 60 -10.23 -3.91 15.69
CA PHE A 60 -8.88 -4.49 15.56
C PHE A 60 -8.07 -3.84 14.41
N ASP A 61 -8.70 -3.46 13.30
CA ASP A 61 -8.03 -2.77 12.20
C ASP A 61 -7.41 -1.43 12.62
N TYR A 62 -8.08 -0.70 13.53
CA TYR A 62 -7.57 0.54 14.12
C TYR A 62 -6.37 0.25 15.03
N TYR A 63 -6.51 -0.69 15.96
CA TYR A 63 -5.44 -1.02 16.90
C TYR A 63 -4.17 -1.56 16.24
N LEU A 64 -4.32 -2.39 15.20
CA LEU A 64 -3.17 -2.86 14.41
C LEU A 64 -2.48 -1.69 13.69
N ARG A 65 -3.24 -0.69 13.23
CA ARG A 65 -2.69 0.52 12.62
C ARG A 65 -2.01 1.45 13.64
N GLU A 66 -2.47 1.49 14.89
CA GLU A 66 -1.80 2.27 15.95
C GLU A 66 -0.36 1.78 16.19
N GLU A 67 -0.11 0.47 16.15
CA GLU A 67 1.25 -0.04 16.24
C GLU A 67 2.09 0.27 14.98
N GLN A 68 1.48 0.25 13.79
CA GLN A 68 2.15 0.70 12.56
C GLN A 68 2.57 2.16 12.67
N HIS A 69 1.67 2.98 13.19
CA HIS A 69 1.86 4.40 13.37
C HIS A 69 2.99 4.72 14.36
N ARG A 70 3.03 4.01 15.49
CA ARG A 70 4.15 4.09 16.43
C ARG A 70 5.48 3.87 15.72
N LEU A 71 5.56 2.85 14.86
CA LEU A 71 6.76 2.59 14.07
C LEU A 71 7.08 3.75 13.12
N PHE A 72 6.10 4.25 12.34
CA PHE A 72 6.34 5.36 11.42
C PHE A 72 6.84 6.62 12.12
N LYS A 73 6.19 7.04 13.22
CA LYS A 73 6.64 8.19 14.03
C LYS A 73 8.09 8.02 14.48
N LYS A 74 8.42 6.86 15.05
CA LYS A 74 9.78 6.54 15.50
C LYS A 74 10.78 6.59 14.34
N MET A 75 10.42 6.05 13.17
CA MET A 75 11.32 6.06 12.01
C MET A 75 11.50 7.46 11.42
N TYR A 76 10.47 8.32 11.42
CA TYR A 76 10.60 9.73 10.99
C TYR A 76 11.53 10.56 11.88
N GLU A 77 11.65 10.21 13.17
CA GLU A 77 12.55 10.89 14.10
C GLU A 77 14.02 10.58 13.84
N VAL A 78 14.32 9.36 13.37
CA VAL A 78 15.71 8.87 13.26
C VAL A 78 16.21 8.74 11.82
N ALA A 79 15.32 8.64 10.83
CA ALA A 79 15.70 8.42 9.44
C ALA A 79 16.50 9.61 8.88
N PRO A 80 17.68 9.36 8.25
CA PRO A 80 18.46 10.40 7.58
C PRO A 80 17.70 11.07 6.44
N GLU A 81 16.89 10.29 5.72
CA GLU A 81 16.06 10.76 4.60
C GLU A 81 14.62 10.34 4.86
N LYS A 82 13.75 11.33 5.14
CA LYS A 82 12.34 11.09 5.49
C LYS A 82 11.54 10.53 4.32
N GLU A 83 11.97 10.85 3.10
CA GLU A 83 11.37 10.37 1.87
C GLU A 83 11.36 8.84 1.77
N VAL A 84 12.28 8.14 2.46
CA VAL A 84 12.27 6.68 2.55
C VAL A 84 11.04 6.17 3.30
N ILE A 85 10.63 6.88 4.35
CA ILE A 85 9.40 6.56 5.09
C ILE A 85 8.18 6.93 4.25
N ASP A 86 8.25 8.07 3.56
CA ASP A 86 7.17 8.57 2.70
C ASP A 86 6.75 7.54 1.63
N ILE A 87 7.67 6.73 1.10
CA ILE A 87 7.35 5.62 0.17
C ILE A 87 6.25 4.72 0.74
N TYR A 88 6.27 4.43 2.05
CA TYR A 88 5.25 3.61 2.69
C TYR A 88 4.06 4.41 3.18
N THR A 89 4.27 5.61 3.74
CA THR A 89 3.21 6.38 4.41
C THR A 89 2.35 7.21 3.47
N MET A 90 2.86 7.62 2.30
CA MET A 90 2.12 8.46 1.32
C MET A 90 0.77 7.87 0.93
N ARG A 91 0.61 6.54 0.94
CA ARG A 91 -0.67 5.89 0.64
C ARG A 91 -1.78 6.36 1.60
N TYR A 92 -1.44 6.59 2.86
CA TYR A 92 -2.34 7.08 3.90
C TYR A 92 -2.56 8.58 3.76
N THR A 93 -1.51 9.35 3.42
CA THR A 93 -1.64 10.78 3.11
C THR A 93 -2.65 11.03 1.99
N TYR A 94 -2.52 10.32 0.86
CA TYR A 94 -3.46 10.44 -0.26
C TYR A 94 -4.84 9.84 0.03
N HIS A 95 -4.92 8.81 0.88
CA HIS A 95 -6.19 8.33 1.42
C HIS A 95 -6.92 9.45 2.21
N ASN A 96 -6.21 10.10 3.13
CA ASN A 96 -6.75 11.19 3.93
C ASN A 96 -7.16 12.38 3.06
N LEU A 97 -6.38 12.73 2.04
CA LEU A 97 -6.78 13.77 1.10
C LEU A 97 -8.09 13.44 0.37
N LYS A 98 -8.23 12.21 -0.12
CA LYS A 98 -9.47 11.74 -0.76
C LYS A 98 -10.64 11.81 0.22
N LEU A 99 -10.45 11.27 1.43
CA LEU A 99 -11.47 11.23 2.49
C LEU A 99 -11.94 12.63 2.88
N ILE A 100 -11.00 13.51 3.25
CA ILE A 100 -11.31 14.85 3.75
C ILE A 100 -11.86 15.75 2.65
N THR A 101 -11.37 15.62 1.41
CA THR A 101 -11.93 16.37 0.29
C THR A 101 -13.37 15.95 0.01
N LYS A 102 -13.65 14.64 -0.06
CA LYS A 102 -15.03 14.14 -0.22
C LYS A 102 -15.94 14.57 0.93
N ALA A 103 -15.46 14.49 2.17
CA ALA A 103 -16.19 14.94 3.35
C ALA A 103 -16.56 16.42 3.24
N TYR A 104 -15.59 17.27 2.88
CA TYR A 104 -15.78 18.71 2.73
C TYR A 104 -16.82 19.06 1.65
N TYR A 105 -16.70 18.48 0.45
CA TYR A 105 -17.62 18.79 -0.65
C TYR A 105 -18.99 18.11 -0.52
N SER A 106 -19.10 17.04 0.27
CA SER A 106 -20.38 16.34 0.52
C SER A 106 -21.05 16.78 1.82
N ASN A 107 -20.48 17.74 2.56
CA ASN A 107 -20.93 18.15 3.91
C ASN A 107 -21.11 16.97 4.88
N GLN A 108 -20.17 16.03 4.86
CA GLN A 108 -20.14 14.88 5.75
C GLN A 108 -19.04 14.99 6.80
N GLU A 109 -19.24 14.34 7.93
CA GLU A 109 -18.25 14.21 9.00
C GLU A 109 -17.66 12.80 8.90
N LEU A 110 -16.37 12.72 8.55
CA LEU A 110 -15.65 11.48 8.26
C LEU A 110 -14.29 11.45 8.97
N ASP A 111 -14.08 12.28 10.00
CA ASP A 111 -12.79 12.41 10.69
C ASP A 111 -12.36 11.12 11.37
N GLN A 112 -13.34 10.31 11.81
CA GLN A 112 -13.12 9.00 12.43
C GLN A 112 -12.43 7.98 11.50
N TYR A 113 -12.45 8.23 10.19
CA TYR A 113 -11.77 7.37 9.20
C TYR A 113 -10.39 7.91 8.81
N PHE A 114 -9.94 9.02 9.39
CA PHE A 114 -8.60 9.54 9.18
C PHE A 114 -7.56 8.53 9.67
N VAL A 115 -6.53 8.30 8.85
CA VAL A 115 -5.43 7.39 9.19
C VAL A 115 -4.17 8.22 9.38
N ASP A 116 -3.67 8.31 10.61
CA ASP A 116 -2.43 9.06 10.87
C ASP A 116 -1.26 8.44 10.09
N ASP A 117 -0.56 9.27 9.31
CA ASP A 117 0.56 8.89 8.46
C ASP A 117 1.92 9.23 9.10
N GLY A 118 1.92 9.82 10.29
CA GLY A 118 3.11 10.26 11.01
C GLY A 118 3.63 11.63 10.59
N GLN A 119 3.06 12.26 9.55
CA GLN A 119 3.56 13.49 8.95
C GLN A 119 2.57 14.66 9.06
N TYR A 120 1.28 14.42 8.78
CA TYR A 120 0.27 15.47 8.71
C TYR A 120 -0.88 15.20 9.67
N SER A 121 -1.21 16.19 10.51
CA SER A 121 -2.42 16.10 11.34
C SER A 121 -3.70 16.30 10.52
N LEU A 122 -4.81 15.73 11.00
CA LEU A 122 -6.15 15.95 10.46
C LEU A 122 -6.45 17.45 10.25
N ALA A 123 -6.12 18.29 11.25
CA ALA A 123 -6.31 19.73 11.18
C ALA A 123 -5.51 20.38 10.03
N THR A 124 -4.28 19.91 9.80
CA THR A 124 -3.43 20.39 8.70
C THR A 124 -4.04 20.06 7.34
N ILE A 125 -4.47 18.81 7.14
CA ILE A 125 -5.10 18.36 5.90
C ILE A 125 -6.42 19.09 5.65
N LYS A 126 -7.29 19.21 6.66
CA LYS A 126 -8.54 19.98 6.58
C LYS A 126 -8.32 21.42 6.16
N SER A 127 -7.36 22.09 6.82
CA SER A 127 -7.01 23.47 6.50
C SER A 127 -6.52 23.61 5.06
N ALA A 128 -5.64 22.71 4.60
CA ALA A 128 -5.09 22.74 3.25
C ALA A 128 -6.18 22.54 2.18
N VAL A 129 -7.06 21.56 2.36
CA VAL A 129 -8.19 21.28 1.45
C VAL A 129 -9.14 22.47 1.39
N LYS A 130 -9.59 22.97 2.56
CA LYS A 130 -10.53 24.08 2.64
C LYS A 130 -9.96 25.36 2.02
N ASN A 131 -8.76 25.76 2.44
CA ASN A 131 -8.18 27.04 2.09
C ASN A 131 -7.47 27.02 0.72
N GLY A 132 -7.15 25.84 0.18
CA GLY A 132 -6.34 25.73 -1.05
C GLY A 132 -4.93 26.30 -0.89
N THR A 133 -4.44 26.45 0.34
CA THR A 133 -3.09 26.93 0.65
C THR A 133 -2.63 26.30 1.96
N SER A 134 -1.32 26.13 2.14
CA SER A 134 -0.73 25.62 3.37
C SER A 134 0.74 26.00 3.47
N THR A 135 1.21 26.22 4.70
CA THR A 135 2.65 26.38 4.99
C THR A 135 3.34 25.05 5.23
N SER A 136 2.58 23.99 5.56
CA SER A 136 3.10 22.66 5.87
C SER A 136 2.96 21.68 4.69
N VAL A 137 1.84 21.75 3.96
CA VAL A 137 1.59 20.93 2.76
C VAL A 137 2.14 21.67 1.54
N LYS A 138 3.09 21.05 0.81
CA LYS A 138 3.85 21.69 -0.28
C LYS A 138 4.05 20.73 -1.46
N GLY A 139 4.56 21.28 -2.57
CA GLY A 139 4.92 20.52 -3.77
C GLY A 139 3.74 19.75 -4.34
N LEU A 140 4.01 18.53 -4.83
CA LEU A 140 2.98 17.68 -5.46
C LEU A 140 1.75 17.43 -4.59
N LEU A 141 1.89 17.45 -3.27
CA LEU A 141 0.75 17.25 -2.38
C LEU A 141 -0.19 18.46 -2.44
N MET A 142 0.36 19.68 -2.42
CA MET A 142 -0.42 20.91 -2.58
C MET A 142 -0.97 21.04 -4.00
N ASP A 143 -0.17 20.72 -5.02
CA ASP A 143 -0.61 20.72 -6.42
C ASP A 143 -1.82 19.78 -6.62
N SER A 144 -1.80 18.60 -5.98
CA SER A 144 -2.92 17.65 -6.05
C SER A 144 -4.22 18.20 -5.45
N ILE A 145 -4.12 18.99 -4.37
CA ILE A 145 -5.29 19.65 -3.77
C ILE A 145 -5.83 20.72 -4.73
N LEU A 146 -4.94 21.53 -5.31
CA LEU A 146 -5.33 22.61 -6.22
C LEU A 146 -6.00 22.06 -7.49
N ASP A 147 -5.44 21.01 -8.09
CA ASP A 147 -6.02 20.38 -9.28
C ASP A 147 -7.39 19.76 -9.00
N VAL A 148 -7.58 19.14 -7.83
CA VAL A 148 -8.89 18.61 -7.42
C VAL A 148 -9.89 19.75 -7.22
N LYS A 149 -9.49 20.85 -6.59
CA LYS A 149 -10.37 22.03 -6.41
C LYS A 149 -10.79 22.61 -7.75
N ALA A 150 -9.85 22.84 -8.66
CA ALA A 150 -10.13 23.34 -10.01
C ALA A 150 -11.09 22.40 -10.78
N TYR A 151 -10.86 21.09 -10.71
CA TYR A 151 -11.73 20.10 -11.32
C TYR A 151 -13.15 20.11 -10.73
N LEU A 152 -13.29 20.23 -9.40
CA LEU A 152 -14.61 20.30 -8.77
C LEU A 152 -15.35 21.60 -9.09
N GLU A 153 -14.63 22.72 -9.19
CA GLU A 153 -15.19 24.01 -9.62
C GLU A 153 -15.75 23.93 -11.05
N GLU A 154 -15.02 23.28 -11.97
CA GLU A 154 -15.40 23.15 -13.38
C GLU A 154 -16.50 22.10 -13.63
N TYR A 155 -16.38 20.91 -13.04
CA TYR A 155 -17.21 19.76 -13.40
C TYR A 155 -18.26 19.36 -12.35
N GLN A 156 -18.15 19.84 -11.11
CA GLN A 156 -19.04 19.49 -9.99
C GLN A 156 -19.22 17.97 -9.79
N ASP A 157 -18.20 17.18 -10.13
CA ASP A 157 -18.25 15.72 -10.11
C ASP A 157 -17.27 15.12 -9.09
N ILE A 158 -17.78 14.57 -8.00
CA ILE A 158 -16.96 13.98 -6.92
C ILE A 158 -16.17 12.74 -7.39
N ARG A 159 -16.56 12.08 -8.49
CA ARG A 159 -15.92 10.85 -8.97
C ARG A 159 -14.49 11.07 -9.47
N GLY A 160 -14.16 12.28 -9.95
CA GLY A 160 -12.81 12.59 -10.44
C GLY A 160 -11.79 12.81 -9.34
N ILE A 161 -12.22 13.02 -8.08
CA ILE A 161 -11.34 13.20 -6.92
C ILE A 161 -10.37 12.02 -6.78
N ASP A 162 -10.90 10.79 -6.83
CA ASP A 162 -10.07 9.58 -6.67
C ASP A 162 -9.03 9.47 -7.78
N VAL A 163 -9.46 9.71 -9.02
CA VAL A 163 -8.59 9.61 -10.21
C VAL A 163 -7.43 10.61 -10.13
N ILE A 164 -7.71 11.86 -9.76
CA ILE A 164 -6.67 12.90 -9.68
C ILE A 164 -5.69 12.57 -8.55
N TYR A 165 -6.18 12.28 -7.35
CA TYR A 165 -5.30 11.95 -6.22
C TYR A 165 -4.49 10.67 -6.45
N ASP A 166 -5.07 9.63 -7.03
CA ASP A 166 -4.34 8.38 -7.33
C ASP A 166 -3.21 8.60 -8.34
N ARG A 167 -3.42 9.46 -9.34
CA ARG A 167 -2.36 9.85 -10.28
C ARG A 167 -1.24 10.63 -9.61
N TYR A 168 -1.60 11.57 -8.74
CA TYR A 168 -0.61 12.31 -7.96
C TYR A 168 0.16 11.40 -7.03
N TYR A 169 -0.50 10.42 -6.40
CA TYR A 169 0.17 9.43 -5.56
C TYR A 169 1.24 8.64 -6.33
N LEU A 170 0.90 8.07 -7.50
CA LEU A 170 1.86 7.32 -8.30
C LEU A 170 2.99 8.19 -8.84
N ARG A 171 2.70 9.45 -9.20
CA ARG A 171 3.72 10.44 -9.57
C ARG A 171 4.66 10.76 -8.40
N HIS A 172 4.11 10.94 -7.21
CA HIS A 172 4.85 11.31 -6.02
C HIS A 172 5.75 10.16 -5.56
N GLN A 173 5.26 8.92 -5.61
CA GLN A 173 6.07 7.71 -5.41
C GLN A 173 7.28 7.68 -6.34
N ARG A 174 7.07 7.88 -7.64
CA ARG A 174 8.15 7.90 -8.63
C ARG A 174 9.18 9.00 -8.34
N GLN A 175 8.71 10.21 -8.09
CA GLN A 175 9.58 11.35 -7.80
C GLN A 175 10.40 11.16 -6.52
N ALA A 176 9.80 10.57 -5.48
CA ALA A 176 10.50 10.25 -4.24
C ALA A 176 11.63 9.24 -4.48
N ALA A 177 11.35 8.15 -5.21
CA ALA A 177 12.36 7.17 -5.57
C ALA A 177 13.50 7.75 -6.42
N ASP A 178 13.16 8.57 -7.44
CA ASP A 178 14.16 9.22 -8.30
C ASP A 178 15.04 10.22 -7.50
N LYS A 179 14.45 10.94 -6.53
CA LYS A 179 15.18 11.86 -5.65
C LYS A 179 16.12 11.13 -4.69
N LEU A 180 15.66 10.02 -4.13
CA LEU A 180 16.45 9.18 -3.23
C LEU A 180 17.59 8.48 -3.97
N ASN A 181 17.37 8.12 -5.24
CA ASN A 181 18.36 7.60 -6.18
C ASN A 181 19.02 6.28 -5.69
N TYR A 182 18.20 5.38 -5.14
CA TYR A 182 18.60 4.00 -4.83
C TYR A 182 17.99 3.05 -5.87
N PRO A 183 18.80 2.33 -6.67
CA PRO A 183 18.31 1.50 -7.78
C PRO A 183 17.25 0.47 -7.39
N GLU A 184 17.40 -0.15 -6.22
CA GLU A 184 16.50 -1.17 -5.68
C GLU A 184 15.12 -0.56 -5.37
N LEU A 185 15.10 0.62 -4.74
CA LEU A 185 13.87 1.36 -4.45
C LEU A 185 13.20 1.85 -5.75
N THR A 186 13.98 2.36 -6.70
CA THR A 186 13.44 2.77 -8.00
C THR A 186 12.80 1.59 -8.72
N ARG A 187 13.43 0.40 -8.68
CA ARG A 187 12.89 -0.83 -9.27
C ARG A 187 11.59 -1.25 -8.59
N GLU A 188 11.53 -1.21 -7.26
CA GLU A 188 10.31 -1.51 -6.52
C GLU A 188 9.17 -0.55 -6.87
N VAL A 189 9.43 0.77 -6.90
CA VAL A 189 8.40 1.76 -7.22
C VAL A 189 7.90 1.62 -8.65
N ILE A 190 8.78 1.30 -9.62
CA ILE A 190 8.36 0.96 -10.99
C ILE A 190 7.44 -0.26 -10.96
N ALA A 191 7.84 -1.32 -10.28
CA ALA A 191 7.05 -2.55 -10.18
C ALA A 191 5.69 -2.32 -9.53
N PHE A 192 5.64 -1.49 -8.48
CA PHE A 192 4.41 -1.10 -7.84
C PHE A 192 3.47 -0.36 -8.79
N ILE A 193 3.99 0.60 -9.57
CA ILE A 193 3.22 1.37 -10.55
C ILE A 193 2.72 0.46 -11.68
N ASP A 194 3.59 -0.42 -12.20
CA ASP A 194 3.24 -1.34 -13.28
C ASP A 194 2.17 -2.34 -12.84
N LEU A 195 2.33 -2.99 -11.69
CA LEU A 195 1.33 -3.92 -11.15
C LEU A 195 0.00 -3.22 -10.81
N THR A 196 0.06 -1.94 -10.42
CA THR A 196 -1.13 -1.09 -10.26
C THR A 196 -1.82 -0.83 -11.60
N ASN A 197 -1.06 -0.45 -12.62
CA ASN A 197 -1.56 -0.26 -13.98
C ASN A 197 -2.16 -1.56 -14.56
N ILE A 198 -1.48 -2.69 -14.39
CA ILE A 198 -1.95 -4.02 -14.81
C ILE A 198 -3.30 -4.33 -14.16
N SER A 199 -3.43 -4.12 -12.84
CA SER A 199 -4.70 -4.28 -12.12
C SER A 199 -5.81 -3.38 -12.68
N MET A 200 -5.49 -2.13 -13.00
CA MET A 200 -6.43 -1.19 -13.62
C MET A 200 -6.87 -1.64 -15.01
N VAL A 201 -5.97 -2.15 -15.85
CA VAL A 201 -6.29 -2.65 -17.19
C VAL A 201 -7.22 -3.86 -17.09
N PHE A 202 -6.91 -4.86 -16.25
CA PHE A 202 -7.80 -6.02 -16.10
C PHE A 202 -9.19 -5.63 -15.60
N ARG A 203 -9.27 -4.71 -14.62
CA ARG A 203 -10.56 -4.16 -14.18
C ARG A 203 -11.27 -3.43 -15.30
N GLY A 204 -10.53 -2.66 -16.12
CA GLY A 204 -11.03 -1.96 -17.29
C GLY A 204 -11.67 -2.88 -18.31
N ILE A 205 -10.98 -3.97 -18.68
CA ILE A 205 -11.49 -5.03 -19.58
C ILE A 205 -12.78 -5.63 -19.01
N LYS A 206 -12.76 -6.07 -17.75
CA LYS A 206 -13.92 -6.69 -17.08
C LYS A 206 -15.13 -5.76 -17.02
N GLN A 207 -14.89 -4.46 -16.80
CA GLN A 207 -15.91 -3.42 -16.73
C GLN A 207 -16.27 -2.82 -18.09
N LYS A 208 -15.68 -3.29 -19.20
CA LYS A 208 -15.87 -2.76 -20.56
C LYS A 208 -15.63 -1.24 -20.64
N ARG A 209 -14.58 -0.76 -19.96
CA ARG A 209 -14.18 0.65 -20.00
C ARG A 209 -13.57 1.01 -21.35
N THR A 210 -13.66 2.28 -21.73
CA THR A 210 -13.06 2.75 -22.98
C THR A 210 -11.54 2.94 -22.85
N PRO A 211 -10.77 2.89 -23.96
CA PRO A 211 -9.36 3.24 -23.94
C PRO A 211 -9.11 4.64 -23.39
N ASN A 212 -9.97 5.61 -23.70
CA ASN A 212 -9.87 6.97 -23.17
C ASN A 212 -9.99 7.01 -21.65
N PHE A 213 -10.88 6.21 -21.06
CA PHE A 213 -10.97 6.10 -19.60
C PHE A 213 -9.69 5.52 -18.99
N LEU A 214 -9.08 4.50 -19.61
CA LEU A 214 -7.79 3.99 -19.12
C LEU A 214 -6.66 5.01 -19.32
N LEU A 215 -6.65 5.75 -20.42
CA LEU A 215 -5.69 6.84 -20.64
C LEU A 215 -5.81 7.95 -19.59
N THR A 216 -6.99 8.20 -19.01
CA THR A 216 -7.10 9.21 -17.95
C THR A 216 -6.69 8.68 -16.58
N THR A 217 -6.77 7.38 -16.32
CA THR A 217 -6.50 6.78 -15.01
C THR A 217 -5.10 6.19 -14.85
N LEU A 218 -4.57 5.56 -15.91
CA LEU A 218 -3.26 4.90 -15.85
C LEU A 218 -2.12 5.88 -15.60
N SER A 219 -1.10 5.41 -14.90
CA SER A 219 0.15 6.13 -14.69
C SER A 219 1.12 5.94 -15.86
N SER A 220 1.87 6.98 -16.20
CA SER A 220 2.97 6.93 -17.18
C SER A 220 4.35 6.84 -16.53
N PHE A 221 4.40 6.60 -15.21
CA PHE A 221 5.64 6.58 -14.42
C PHE A 221 6.19 5.16 -14.18
N GLY A 222 5.52 4.14 -14.73
CA GLY A 222 5.98 2.75 -14.75
C GLY A 222 6.88 2.45 -15.95
N SER A 223 7.11 1.17 -16.24
CA SER A 223 7.90 0.73 -17.40
C SER A 223 7.08 0.57 -18.68
N PHE A 224 5.78 0.30 -18.56
CA PHE A 224 4.91 0.10 -19.72
C PHE A 224 4.47 1.41 -20.37
N ASP A 225 4.38 1.41 -21.70
CA ASP A 225 3.77 2.52 -22.42
C ASP A 225 2.26 2.62 -22.09
N LYS A 226 1.86 3.80 -21.64
CA LYS A 226 0.50 4.07 -21.20
C LYS A 226 -0.53 3.92 -22.32
N LYS A 227 -0.20 4.27 -23.57
CA LYS A 227 -1.12 4.14 -24.70
C LYS A 227 -1.30 2.67 -25.10
N GLN A 228 -0.22 1.91 -25.08
CA GLN A 228 -0.25 0.46 -25.29
C GLN A 228 -1.16 -0.23 -24.26
N LEU A 229 -0.98 0.07 -22.97
CA LEU A 229 -1.84 -0.48 -21.91
C LEU A 229 -3.32 -0.11 -22.11
N ALA A 230 -3.61 1.15 -22.43
CA ALA A 230 -4.98 1.58 -22.68
C ALA A 230 -5.62 0.91 -23.91
N GLY A 231 -4.81 0.50 -24.90
CA GLY A 231 -5.26 -0.22 -26.08
C GLY A 231 -5.87 -1.60 -25.77
N PHE A 232 -5.55 -2.20 -24.63
CA PHE A 232 -6.15 -3.47 -24.20
C PHE A 232 -7.59 -3.33 -23.71
N ALA A 233 -8.12 -2.12 -23.51
CA ALA A 233 -9.51 -1.93 -23.08
C ALA A 233 -10.54 -2.56 -24.04
N ASN A 234 -10.19 -2.62 -25.34
CA ASN A 234 -11.02 -3.20 -26.39
C ASN A 234 -10.66 -4.66 -26.74
N GLN A 235 -9.74 -5.26 -25.98
CA GLN A 235 -9.25 -6.62 -26.20
C GLN A 235 -9.74 -7.57 -25.11
N THR A 236 -9.42 -8.85 -25.24
CA THR A 236 -9.77 -9.84 -24.23
C THR A 236 -8.74 -9.86 -23.09
N ALA A 237 -9.13 -10.39 -21.93
CA ALA A 237 -8.18 -10.62 -20.84
C ALA A 237 -7.07 -11.61 -21.24
N ALA A 238 -7.36 -12.56 -22.13
CA ALA A 238 -6.38 -13.51 -22.66
C ALA A 238 -5.30 -12.81 -23.50
N ASP A 239 -5.68 -11.84 -24.34
CA ASP A 239 -4.73 -11.05 -25.13
C ASP A 239 -3.78 -10.28 -24.19
N PHE A 240 -4.32 -9.70 -23.13
CA PHE A 240 -3.50 -8.97 -22.15
C PHE A 240 -2.59 -9.89 -21.32
N ILE A 241 -3.07 -11.07 -20.92
CA ILE A 241 -2.24 -12.10 -20.27
C ILE A 241 -1.08 -12.52 -21.19
N SER A 242 -1.37 -12.73 -22.49
CA SER A 242 -0.35 -13.10 -23.47
C SER A 242 0.72 -12.02 -23.60
N PHE A 243 0.31 -10.75 -23.65
CA PHE A 243 1.23 -9.61 -23.65
C PHE A 243 2.13 -9.57 -22.40
N LEU A 244 1.57 -9.83 -21.22
CA LEU A 244 2.35 -9.81 -19.96
C LEU A 244 3.26 -11.04 -19.80
N SER A 245 3.02 -12.11 -20.55
CA SER A 245 3.83 -13.34 -20.47
C SER A 245 5.27 -13.15 -20.96
N SER A 246 5.53 -12.08 -21.73
CA SER A 246 6.89 -11.68 -22.15
C SER A 246 7.49 -10.56 -21.28
N SER A 247 6.84 -10.17 -20.19
CA SER A 247 7.30 -9.11 -19.30
C SER A 247 7.94 -9.67 -18.03
N ASP A 248 8.62 -8.81 -17.28
CA ASP A 248 9.20 -9.14 -15.95
C ASP A 248 8.15 -9.62 -14.93
N TYR A 249 6.86 -9.44 -15.22
CA TYR A 249 5.75 -9.84 -14.35
C TYR A 249 5.16 -11.21 -14.73
N HIS A 250 5.75 -11.95 -15.67
CA HIS A 250 5.18 -13.21 -16.17
C HIS A 250 4.88 -14.22 -15.05
N GLU A 251 5.75 -14.33 -14.03
CA GLU A 251 5.55 -15.25 -12.91
C GLU A 251 4.32 -14.87 -12.09
N VAL A 252 4.20 -13.58 -11.75
CA VAL A 252 3.03 -13.02 -11.05
C VAL A 252 1.76 -13.26 -11.84
N ILE A 253 1.78 -13.05 -13.16
CA ILE A 253 0.59 -13.28 -13.98
C ILE A 253 0.26 -14.77 -14.06
N SER A 254 1.26 -15.63 -14.21
CA SER A 254 1.06 -17.08 -14.28
C SER A 254 0.47 -17.67 -13.00
N SER A 255 0.81 -17.13 -11.82
CA SER A 255 0.26 -17.58 -10.53
C SER A 255 -1.21 -17.19 -10.36
N LEU A 256 -1.68 -16.17 -11.10
CA LEU A 256 -3.03 -15.64 -11.02
C LEU A 256 -4.01 -16.26 -12.01
N VAL A 257 -3.53 -16.93 -13.06
CA VAL A 257 -4.36 -17.55 -14.09
C VAL A 257 -4.80 -18.93 -13.62
N ASN A 258 -6.11 -19.13 -13.53
CA ASN A 258 -6.67 -20.45 -13.26
C ASN A 258 -6.37 -21.39 -14.44
N LYS A 259 -5.75 -22.54 -14.16
CA LYS A 259 -5.32 -23.50 -15.19
C LYS A 259 -6.47 -24.18 -15.93
N GLU A 260 -7.65 -24.25 -15.32
CA GLU A 260 -8.84 -24.91 -15.87
C GLU A 260 -9.70 -23.93 -16.68
N THR A 261 -9.88 -22.70 -16.16
CA THR A 261 -10.77 -21.71 -16.79
C THR A 261 -10.03 -20.69 -17.66
N GLY A 262 -8.71 -20.56 -17.50
CA GLY A 262 -7.91 -19.51 -18.13
C GLY A 262 -8.20 -18.10 -17.58
N GLU A 263 -9.05 -17.98 -16.55
CA GLU A 263 -9.43 -16.70 -15.98
C GLU A 263 -8.43 -16.21 -14.95
N MET A 264 -8.17 -14.90 -14.94
CA MET A 264 -7.34 -14.26 -13.94
C MET A 264 -8.09 -14.00 -12.63
N SER A 265 -7.49 -14.41 -11.52
CA SER A 265 -7.96 -14.07 -10.18
C SER A 265 -7.55 -12.65 -9.77
N LEU A 266 -8.43 -11.67 -10.02
CA LEU A 266 -8.23 -10.30 -9.52
C LEU A 266 -8.22 -10.19 -8.00
N LEU A 267 -8.77 -11.19 -7.31
CA LEU A 267 -8.77 -11.27 -5.87
C LEU A 267 -7.36 -11.53 -5.32
N LEU A 268 -6.58 -12.37 -6.00
CA LEU A 268 -5.22 -12.73 -5.58
C LEU A 268 -4.17 -11.73 -6.08
N LEU A 269 -4.46 -10.92 -7.09
CA LEU A 269 -3.52 -9.96 -7.67
C LEU A 269 -2.90 -9.01 -6.63
N ALA A 270 -3.66 -8.58 -5.62
CA ALA A 270 -3.13 -7.74 -4.55
C ALA A 270 -2.11 -8.48 -3.66
N LYS A 271 -2.36 -9.76 -3.37
CA LYS A 271 -1.42 -10.63 -2.64
C LYS A 271 -0.17 -10.88 -3.46
N GLU A 272 -0.30 -11.29 -4.72
CA GLU A 272 0.85 -11.61 -5.58
C GLU A 272 1.70 -10.38 -5.89
N ARG A 273 1.09 -9.19 -6.00
CA ARG A 273 1.83 -7.93 -6.02
C ARG A 273 2.66 -7.73 -4.75
N ASP A 274 2.03 -7.86 -3.59
CA ASP A 274 2.72 -7.64 -2.31
C ASP A 274 3.86 -8.67 -2.11
N ASN A 275 3.67 -9.93 -2.53
CA ASN A 275 4.73 -10.95 -2.54
C ASN A 275 5.86 -10.59 -3.50
N PHE A 276 5.55 -10.16 -4.73
CA PHE A 276 6.55 -9.74 -5.71
C PHE A 276 7.41 -8.59 -5.19
N LEU A 277 6.80 -7.55 -4.65
CA LEU A 277 7.50 -6.39 -4.09
C LEU A 277 8.37 -6.79 -2.89
N THR A 278 7.85 -7.66 -2.01
CA THR A 278 8.62 -8.20 -0.88
C THR A 278 9.87 -8.96 -1.37
N ASN A 279 9.74 -9.74 -2.44
CA ASN A 279 10.85 -10.52 -2.99
C ASN A 279 11.95 -9.65 -3.61
N LEU A 280 11.64 -8.42 -4.05
CA LEU A 280 12.68 -7.47 -4.51
C LEU A 280 13.64 -7.10 -3.37
N TYR A 281 13.16 -6.96 -2.13
CA TYR A 281 14.00 -6.70 -0.97
C TYR A 281 14.88 -7.89 -0.60
N ASN A 282 14.37 -9.12 -0.72
CA ASN A 282 15.14 -10.32 -0.42
C ASN A 282 16.36 -10.49 -1.34
N LEU A 283 16.18 -10.19 -2.64
CA LEU A 283 17.28 -10.22 -3.60
C LEU A 283 18.33 -9.15 -3.28
N ALA A 284 17.91 -8.00 -2.73
CA ALA A 284 18.76 -6.89 -2.33
C ALA A 284 19.45 -7.12 -0.96
N ASN A 285 18.90 -7.95 -0.08
CA ASN A 285 19.42 -8.24 1.27
C ASN A 285 20.80 -8.91 1.33
N THR A 286 21.42 -9.21 0.18
CA THR A 286 22.82 -9.63 0.10
C THR A 286 23.80 -8.49 0.47
N GLN A 287 23.35 -7.24 0.52
CA GLN A 287 24.15 -6.06 0.87
C GLN A 287 23.43 -5.19 1.91
N ALA A 288 23.78 -5.32 3.19
CA ALA A 288 23.19 -4.55 4.29
C ALA A 288 23.69 -3.10 4.35
N PHE A 289 23.46 -2.32 3.29
CA PHE A 289 23.89 -0.92 3.18
C PHE A 289 22.73 0.01 2.80
N GLY A 290 22.85 1.27 3.20
CA GLY A 290 21.88 2.32 2.84
C GLY A 290 20.49 2.13 3.47
N PRO A 291 19.41 2.54 2.79
CA PRO A 291 18.05 2.53 3.33
C PRO A 291 17.37 1.15 3.29
N LEU A 292 17.99 0.13 2.70
CA LEU A 292 17.38 -1.18 2.44
C LEU A 292 16.87 -1.89 3.70
N PRO A 293 17.61 -1.94 4.84
CA PRO A 293 17.08 -2.55 6.06
C PRO A 293 15.82 -1.85 6.56
N LEU A 294 15.81 -0.51 6.51
CA LEU A 294 14.64 0.27 6.92
C LEU A 294 13.45 0.03 6.01
N LEU A 295 13.65 0.04 4.69
CA LEU A 295 12.59 -0.28 3.72
C LEU A 295 12.04 -1.70 3.92
N SER A 296 12.92 -2.68 4.15
CA SER A 296 12.55 -4.07 4.43
C SER A 296 11.70 -4.19 5.69
N LEU A 297 12.09 -3.50 6.78
CA LEU A 297 11.31 -3.42 8.01
C LEU A 297 9.92 -2.81 7.77
N LEU A 298 9.83 -1.68 7.05
CA LEU A 298 8.55 -1.04 6.75
C LEU A 298 7.64 -1.95 5.90
N ASN A 299 8.23 -2.63 4.92
CA ASN A 299 7.53 -3.63 4.13
C ASN A 299 6.99 -4.77 5.00
N ALA A 300 7.86 -5.39 5.79
CA ALA A 300 7.48 -6.53 6.62
C ALA A 300 6.40 -6.16 7.64
N LYS A 301 6.45 -4.95 8.23
CA LYS A 301 5.38 -4.47 9.11
C LYS A 301 4.05 -4.29 8.37
N ASP A 302 4.05 -3.76 7.15
CA ASP A 302 2.83 -3.64 6.32
C ASP A 302 2.24 -5.03 5.98
N ILE A 303 3.09 -6.00 5.65
CA ILE A 303 2.70 -7.39 5.36
C ILE A 303 2.14 -8.08 6.62
N GLU A 304 2.82 -7.96 7.75
CA GLU A 304 2.40 -8.50 9.05
C GLU A 304 0.99 -8.03 9.40
N ILE A 305 0.75 -6.72 9.37
CA ILE A 305 -0.55 -6.13 9.71
C ILE A 305 -1.63 -6.65 8.77
N LYS A 306 -1.37 -6.64 7.46
CA LYS A 306 -2.33 -7.17 6.47
C LYS A 306 -2.66 -8.65 6.72
N ASN A 307 -1.69 -9.44 7.14
CA ASN A 307 -1.89 -10.86 7.45
C ASN A 307 -2.68 -11.05 8.76
N ILE A 308 -2.37 -10.31 9.82
CA ILE A 308 -3.14 -10.34 11.07
C ILE A 308 -4.59 -9.93 10.80
N GLN A 309 -4.80 -8.81 10.08
CA GLN A 309 -6.13 -8.32 9.71
C GLN A 309 -6.91 -9.37 8.92
N LEU A 310 -6.28 -10.00 7.93
CA LEU A 310 -6.91 -11.04 7.12
C LEU A 310 -7.33 -12.25 7.96
N ILE A 311 -6.47 -12.70 8.89
CA ILE A 311 -6.77 -13.83 9.77
C ILE A 311 -7.92 -13.47 10.71
N LEU A 312 -7.82 -12.35 11.43
CA LEU A 312 -8.85 -11.91 12.38
C LEU A 312 -10.19 -11.66 11.68
N ALA A 313 -10.20 -10.96 10.54
CA ALA A 313 -11.40 -10.76 9.74
C ALA A 313 -11.98 -12.09 9.25
N GLY A 314 -11.12 -13.03 8.82
CA GLY A 314 -11.54 -14.36 8.39
C GLY A 314 -12.19 -15.16 9.51
N LYS A 315 -11.60 -15.16 10.72
CA LYS A 315 -12.14 -15.82 11.91
C LYS A 315 -13.46 -15.17 12.36
N LYS A 316 -13.52 -13.84 12.40
CA LYS A 316 -14.74 -13.07 12.72
C LYS A 316 -15.90 -13.38 11.77
N ASN A 317 -15.62 -13.65 10.50
CA ASN A 317 -16.62 -13.97 9.48
C ASN A 317 -16.76 -15.48 9.20
N HIS A 318 -16.16 -16.34 10.04
CA HIS A 318 -16.21 -17.80 9.93
C HIS A 318 -15.78 -18.35 8.56
N PHE A 319 -14.81 -17.71 7.90
CA PHE A 319 -14.22 -18.26 6.69
C PHE A 319 -13.37 -19.49 7.01
N SER A 320 -13.43 -20.49 6.11
CA SER A 320 -12.59 -21.69 6.21
C SER A 320 -11.11 -21.32 6.23
N GLU A 321 -10.31 -22.08 6.97
CA GLU A 321 -8.86 -21.92 7.02
C GLU A 321 -8.23 -21.85 5.61
N LYS A 322 -8.64 -22.76 4.71
CA LYS A 322 -8.16 -22.80 3.33
C LYS A 322 -8.36 -21.47 2.61
N ALA A 323 -9.55 -20.89 2.71
CA ALA A 323 -9.88 -19.61 2.06
C ALA A 323 -9.08 -18.43 2.62
N ILE A 324 -8.72 -18.45 3.91
CA ILE A 324 -7.85 -17.45 4.52
C ILE A 324 -6.40 -17.69 4.07
N ARG A 325 -5.92 -18.94 4.13
CA ARG A 325 -4.56 -19.37 3.78
C ARG A 325 -4.18 -19.00 2.35
N GLU A 326 -5.08 -19.19 1.39
CA GLU A 326 -4.85 -18.84 -0.02
C GLU A 326 -4.55 -17.34 -0.25
N ARG A 327 -4.97 -16.49 0.69
CA ARG A 327 -4.85 -15.02 0.61
C ARG A 327 -3.77 -14.44 1.52
N ILE A 328 -3.17 -15.25 2.39
CA ILE A 328 -2.06 -14.83 3.25
C ILE A 328 -0.85 -14.51 2.36
N ARG A 329 -0.22 -13.38 2.65
CA ARG A 329 1.01 -12.94 1.99
C ARG A 329 2.21 -13.66 2.59
N GLU A 330 3.22 -13.87 1.79
CA GLU A 330 4.47 -14.47 2.23
C GLU A 330 5.12 -13.56 3.28
N ASN A 331 5.40 -14.13 4.45
CA ASN A 331 6.11 -13.45 5.51
C ASN A 331 7.54 -14.00 5.50
N ASN A 332 8.41 -13.32 4.76
CA ASN A 332 9.80 -13.71 4.67
C ASN A 332 10.50 -13.32 5.98
N GLU A 333 11.14 -14.28 6.64
CA GLU A 333 11.88 -14.03 7.86
C GLU A 333 13.08 -13.11 7.51
N LEU A 334 13.05 -11.87 8.02
CA LEU A 334 14.11 -10.86 7.85
C LEU A 334 15.36 -11.16 8.67
#